data_AF-A0A0B5KUF2-F1
#
_entry.id   AF-A0A0B5KUF2-F1
#
_cell.length_a   1.000
_cell.length_b   1.000
_cell.length_c   1.000
_cell.angle_alpha   90.00
_cell.angle_beta   90.00
_cell.angle_gamma   90.00
#
_symmetry.space_group_name_H-M   'P 1'
#
loop_
_entity.id
_entity.type
_entity.pdbx_description
1 polymer ?
#
loop_
_entity_poly.entity_id
_entity_poly.type
_entity_poly.pdbx_seq_one_letter_code
_entity_poly.pdbx_strand_id
1 'polypeptide(L)'
;MLADALLIFTFFERSLLFFQFYKWKQLLYIFIKHIKLLGNDMEGTLMIIALVLDEQENVVPIIEGATIRLYHTSSQTYEDYPNIAKQLQGGRRSAVLRFAKEKGADAFASPPNMFCERSYAQAVEQQVKFYLLEQPIPFREFEKRWRNGLLSSSDRLPAEMIVAS
;
A
#
# COMPACT_ATOMS: atom_id res chain seq x y z
N MET A 1 -64.38 2.83 -23.80
CA MET A 1 -63.78 4.17 -23.58
C MET A 1 -63.31 4.38 -22.14
N LEU A 2 -64.07 4.03 -21.08
CA LEU A 2 -63.61 4.21 -19.69
C LEU A 2 -62.59 3.16 -19.18
N ALA A 3 -62.62 1.92 -19.70
CA ALA A 3 -61.70 0.86 -19.29
C ALA A 3 -60.25 1.06 -19.80
N ASP A 4 -60.10 1.64 -20.99
CA ASP A 4 -58.80 1.84 -21.63
C ASP A 4 -57.97 2.95 -20.94
N ALA A 5 -58.64 3.97 -20.40
CA ALA A 5 -58.00 5.06 -19.68
C ALA A 5 -57.39 4.61 -18.33
N LEU A 6 -58.02 3.66 -17.63
CA LEU A 6 -57.53 3.15 -16.34
C LEU A 6 -56.26 2.28 -16.51
N LEU A 7 -56.18 1.53 -17.62
CA LEU A 7 -55.00 0.73 -17.98
C LEU A 7 -53.81 1.59 -18.35
N ILE A 8 -54.03 2.69 -19.08
CA ILE A 8 -52.97 3.65 -19.44
C ILE A 8 -52.47 4.40 -18.19
N PHE A 9 -53.36 4.79 -17.28
CA PHE A 9 -52.97 5.51 -16.07
C PHE A 9 -52.14 4.63 -15.11
N THR A 10 -52.54 3.38 -14.91
CA THR A 10 -51.79 2.41 -14.08
C THR A 10 -50.46 1.98 -14.71
N PHE A 11 -50.38 1.91 -16.04
CA PHE A 11 -49.12 1.69 -16.76
C PHE A 11 -48.18 2.89 -16.63
N PHE A 12 -48.70 4.12 -16.69
CA PHE A 12 -47.92 5.35 -16.56
C PHE A 12 -47.38 5.55 -15.13
N GLU A 13 -48.19 5.30 -14.09
CA GLU A 13 -47.73 5.36 -12.69
C GLU A 13 -46.64 4.33 -12.39
N ARG A 14 -46.81 3.08 -12.86
CA ARG A 14 -45.78 2.04 -12.71
C ARG A 14 -44.49 2.40 -13.44
N SER A 15 -44.60 3.01 -14.63
CA SER A 15 -43.45 3.45 -15.42
C SER A 15 -42.72 4.63 -14.76
N LEU A 16 -43.45 5.56 -14.13
CA LEU A 16 -42.89 6.71 -13.43
C LEU A 16 -42.12 6.29 -12.16
N LEU A 17 -42.69 5.36 -11.39
CA LEU A 17 -42.03 4.76 -10.21
C LEU A 17 -40.79 3.94 -10.62
N PHE A 18 -40.86 3.22 -11.74
CA PHE A 18 -39.73 2.49 -12.28
C PHE A 18 -38.61 3.43 -12.75
N PHE A 19 -38.96 4.57 -13.37
CA PHE A 19 -38.00 5.60 -13.79
C PHE A 19 -37.34 6.31 -12.60
N GLN A 20 -38.10 6.61 -11.54
CA GLN A 20 -37.56 7.17 -10.31
C GLN A 20 -36.61 6.19 -9.61
N PHE A 21 -36.99 4.91 -9.55
CA PHE A 21 -36.18 3.85 -8.95
C PHE A 21 -34.87 3.60 -9.72
N TYR A 22 -34.92 3.61 -11.07
CA TYR A 22 -33.73 3.45 -11.90
C TYR A 22 -32.78 4.64 -11.77
N LYS A 23 -33.30 5.87 -11.76
CA LYS A 23 -32.51 7.07 -11.47
C LYS A 23 -31.88 7.01 -10.08
N TRP A 24 -32.60 6.52 -9.07
CA TRP A 24 -32.06 6.34 -7.72
C TRP A 24 -30.96 5.29 -7.67
N LYS A 25 -31.10 4.15 -8.36
CA LYS A 25 -30.04 3.15 -8.46
C LYS A 25 -28.80 3.67 -9.18
N GLN A 26 -28.99 4.47 -10.24
CA GLN A 26 -27.89 5.06 -10.98
C GLN A 26 -27.19 6.16 -10.17
N LEU A 27 -27.95 6.99 -9.45
CA LEU A 27 -27.42 7.97 -8.51
C LEU A 27 -26.71 7.29 -7.34
N LEU A 28 -27.25 6.20 -6.79
CA LEU A 28 -26.62 5.41 -5.73
C LEU A 28 -25.34 4.74 -6.25
N TYR A 29 -25.34 4.20 -7.47
CA TYR A 29 -24.13 3.65 -8.09
C TYR A 29 -23.07 4.72 -8.34
N ILE A 30 -23.46 5.88 -8.85
CA ILE A 30 -22.56 7.02 -9.03
C ILE A 30 -22.06 7.51 -7.68
N PHE A 31 -22.90 7.60 -6.66
CA PHE A 31 -22.56 8.04 -5.30
C PHE A 31 -21.64 7.02 -4.60
N ILE A 32 -21.90 5.71 -4.71
CA ILE A 32 -21.00 4.66 -4.23
C ILE A 32 -19.68 4.69 -5.00
N LYS A 33 -19.70 4.90 -6.33
CA LYS A 33 -18.49 5.02 -7.14
C LYS A 33 -17.72 6.30 -6.80
N HIS A 34 -18.39 7.41 -6.52
CA HIS A 34 -17.78 8.66 -6.08
C HIS A 34 -17.25 8.56 -4.66
N ILE A 35 -17.96 7.89 -3.74
CA ILE A 35 -17.45 7.54 -2.41
C ILE A 35 -16.24 6.62 -2.52
N LYS A 36 -16.21 5.67 -3.46
CA LYS A 36 -15.06 4.79 -3.69
C LYS A 36 -13.88 5.51 -4.33
N LEU A 37 -14.13 6.54 -5.15
CA LEU A 37 -13.10 7.41 -5.72
C LEU A 37 -12.58 8.42 -4.68
N LEU A 38 -13.45 9.00 -3.84
CA LEU A 38 -13.09 9.89 -2.73
C LEU A 38 -12.46 9.13 -1.55
N GLY A 39 -12.82 7.86 -1.36
CA GLY A 39 -12.27 6.96 -0.35
C GLY A 39 -10.92 6.36 -0.74
N ASN A 40 -10.52 6.43 -2.01
CA ASN A 40 -9.20 6.01 -2.46
C ASN A 40 -8.11 7.03 -2.10
N ASP A 41 -8.48 8.29 -1.85
CA ASP A 41 -7.54 9.38 -1.53
C ASP A 41 -7.43 9.66 -0.02
N MET A 42 -8.25 9.00 0.81
CA MET A 42 -8.21 9.09 2.29
C MET A 42 -8.31 7.71 2.97
N GLU A 43 -7.81 6.66 2.32
CA GLU A 43 -7.40 5.48 3.06
C GLU A 43 -6.03 5.83 3.68
N GLY A 44 -6.07 6.43 4.86
CA GLY A 44 -4.96 6.33 5.81
C GLY A 44 -4.84 4.86 6.19
N THR A 45 -4.41 4.03 5.25
CA THR A 45 -4.25 2.59 5.42
C THR A 45 -3.42 2.40 6.66
N LEU A 46 -3.98 1.68 7.63
CA LEU A 46 -3.25 1.10 8.76
C LEU A 46 -2.17 0.21 8.15
N MET A 47 -1.03 0.81 7.85
CA MET A 47 0.03 0.20 7.08
C MET A 47 1.33 0.45 7.82
N ILE A 48 2.07 -0.63 8.06
CA ILE A 48 3.40 -0.52 8.65
C ILE A 48 4.41 -0.63 7.51
N ILE A 49 5.21 0.41 7.31
CA ILE A 49 6.30 0.42 6.34
C ILE A 49 7.60 0.09 7.08
N ALA A 50 8.23 -1.02 6.69
CA ALA A 50 9.56 -1.35 7.15
C ALA A 50 10.63 -0.60 6.35
N LEU A 51 11.57 0.01 7.06
CA LEU A 51 12.73 0.68 6.52
C LEU A 51 13.98 0.12 7.21
N VAL A 52 15.11 0.16 6.52
CA VAL A 52 16.41 -0.09 7.13
C VAL A 52 17.22 1.20 7.07
N LEU A 53 17.73 1.63 8.22
CA LEU A 53 18.41 2.89 8.40
C LEU A 53 19.90 2.71 8.75
N ASP A 54 20.75 3.59 8.23
CA ASP A 54 22.12 3.75 8.70
C ASP A 54 22.21 4.63 9.97
N GLU A 55 23.42 4.90 10.45
CA GLU A 55 23.66 5.74 11.64
C GLU A 55 23.29 7.21 11.42
N GLN A 56 23.19 7.64 10.17
CA GLN A 56 22.80 9.00 9.78
C GLN A 56 21.28 9.09 9.48
N GLU A 57 20.51 8.05 9.81
CA GLU A 57 19.07 7.91 9.53
C GLU A 57 18.70 7.97 8.04
N ASN A 58 19.58 7.54 7.14
CA ASN A 58 19.23 7.33 5.73
C ASN A 58 18.63 5.95 5.51
N VAL A 59 17.62 5.86 4.67
CA VAL A 59 17.03 4.61 4.20
C VAL A 59 17.99 3.93 3.25
N VAL A 60 18.61 2.84 3.68
CA VAL A 60 19.68 2.12 3.00
C VAL A 60 19.34 0.63 2.82
N PRO A 61 20.08 -0.11 1.99
CA PRO A 61 19.88 -1.55 1.84
C PRO A 61 20.10 -2.31 3.15
N ILE A 62 19.46 -3.48 3.27
CA ILE A 62 19.46 -4.33 4.48
C ILE A 62 20.88 -4.61 5.03
N ILE A 63 21.87 -4.78 4.16
CA ILE A 63 23.23 -5.16 4.56
C ILE A 63 24.00 -3.98 5.18
N GLU A 64 23.65 -2.76 4.77
CA GLU A 64 24.36 -1.54 5.13
C GLU A 64 23.83 -0.97 6.45
N GLY A 65 22.51 -0.92 6.63
CA GLY A 65 21.91 -0.27 7.78
C GLY A 65 22.11 -0.97 9.13
N ALA A 66 22.02 -0.18 10.20
CA ALA A 66 22.15 -0.61 11.59
C ALA A 66 20.80 -0.86 12.27
N THR A 67 19.74 -0.19 11.81
CA THR A 67 18.42 -0.17 12.46
C THR A 67 17.32 -0.57 11.49
N ILE A 68 16.38 -1.41 11.93
CA ILE A 68 15.11 -1.66 11.24
C ILE A 68 14.06 -0.76 11.88
N ARG A 69 13.54 0.19 11.12
CA ARG A 69 12.48 1.11 11.55
C ARG A 69 11.15 0.64 10.99
N LEU A 70 10.14 0.51 11.86
CA LEU A 70 8.75 0.22 11.48
C LEU A 70 7.95 1.51 11.59
N TYR A 71 7.64 2.13 10.45
CA TYR A 71 6.87 3.37 10.40
C TYR A 71 5.38 3.08 10.33
N HIS A 72 4.65 3.50 11.36
CA HIS A 72 3.20 3.39 11.46
C HIS A 72 2.57 4.61 10.79
N THR A 73 2.01 4.44 9.60
CA THR A 73 1.49 5.56 8.79
C THR A 73 0.28 6.25 9.41
N SER A 74 -0.53 5.53 10.18
CA SER A 74 -1.74 6.06 10.82
C SER A 74 -1.42 7.03 11.98
N SER A 75 -0.45 6.68 12.82
CA SER A 75 -0.02 7.49 13.95
C SER A 75 1.16 8.40 13.64
N GLN A 76 1.83 8.22 12.49
CA GLN A 76 3.08 8.89 12.13
C GLN A 76 4.18 8.69 13.19
N THR A 77 4.15 7.55 13.86
CA THR A 77 5.17 7.14 14.84
C THR A 77 5.98 5.99 14.27
N TYR A 78 7.11 5.69 14.90
CA TYR A 78 7.92 4.56 14.50
C TYR A 78 8.49 3.81 15.69
N GLU A 79 8.76 2.54 15.46
CA GLU A 79 9.50 1.67 16.38
C GLU A 79 10.82 1.25 15.73
N ASP A 80 11.90 1.33 16.52
CA ASP A 80 13.23 0.97 16.06
C ASP A 80 13.70 -0.34 16.69
N TYR A 81 14.27 -1.20 15.85
CA TYR A 81 14.83 -2.48 16.23
C TYR A 81 16.27 -2.58 15.71
N PRO A 82 17.17 -3.25 16.43
CA PRO A 82 18.51 -3.53 15.91
C PRO A 82 18.40 -4.40 14.65
N ASN A 83 19.23 -4.12 13.66
CA ASN A 83 19.24 -4.90 12.42
C ASN A 83 19.81 -6.31 12.65
N ILE A 84 18.92 -7.30 12.75
CA ILE A 84 19.27 -8.70 12.96
C ILE A 84 20.18 -9.28 11.86
N ALA A 85 20.25 -8.65 10.67
CA ALA A 85 21.18 -9.05 9.61
C ALA A 85 22.66 -9.01 10.05
N LYS A 86 23.03 -8.10 10.97
CA LYS A 86 24.43 -7.94 11.42
C LYS A 86 24.91 -9.13 12.26
N GLN A 87 24.00 -9.88 12.86
CA GLN A 87 24.31 -11.02 13.73
C GLN A 87 24.34 -12.36 12.98
N LEU A 88 23.96 -12.36 11.70
CA LEU A 88 23.80 -13.58 10.91
C LEU A 88 24.95 -13.77 9.92
N GLN A 89 25.42 -15.01 9.78
CA GLN A 89 26.43 -15.38 8.79
C GLN A 89 25.87 -15.57 7.38
N GLY A 90 24.57 -15.83 7.24
CA GLY A 90 23.90 -16.05 5.96
C GLY A 90 22.40 -15.77 6.03
N GLY A 91 21.75 -15.66 4.87
CA GLY A 91 20.29 -15.45 4.79
C GLY A 91 19.80 -14.09 5.36
N ARG A 92 20.71 -13.11 5.46
CA ARG A 92 20.48 -11.81 6.11
C ARG A 92 19.21 -11.09 5.64
N ARG A 93 19.04 -10.98 4.32
CA ARG A 93 17.88 -10.28 3.70
C ARG A 93 16.56 -10.97 3.99
N SER A 94 16.50 -12.30 3.82
CA SER A 94 15.32 -13.10 4.16
C SER A 94 14.96 -13.05 5.65
N ALA A 95 15.97 -12.99 6.53
CA ALA A 95 15.75 -12.89 7.96
C ALA A 95 15.10 -11.55 8.34
N VAL A 96 15.62 -10.44 7.82
CA VAL A 96 15.07 -9.09 8.07
C VAL A 96 13.66 -8.96 7.50
N LEU A 97 13.42 -9.47 6.29
CA LEU A 97 12.08 -9.54 5.71
C LEU A 97 11.10 -10.28 6.63
N ARG A 98 11.47 -11.50 7.08
CA ARG A 98 10.63 -12.29 7.97
C ARG A 98 10.37 -11.58 9.28
N PHE A 99 11.40 -11.00 9.89
CA PHE A 99 11.27 -10.23 11.13
C PHE A 99 10.29 -9.07 10.99
N ALA A 100 10.43 -8.27 9.93
CA ALA A 100 9.50 -7.17 9.69
C ALA A 100 8.07 -7.66 9.50
N LYS A 101 7.87 -8.78 8.79
CA LYS A 101 6.54 -9.36 8.60
C LYS A 101 5.94 -9.94 9.88
N GLU A 102 6.73 -10.59 10.71
CA GLU A 102 6.31 -11.04 12.05
C GLU A 102 5.90 -9.85 12.94
N LYS A 103 6.47 -8.67 12.70
CA LYS A 103 6.10 -7.40 13.35
C LYS A 103 4.92 -6.67 12.69
N GLY A 104 4.31 -7.26 11.67
CA GLY A 104 3.14 -6.70 10.99
C GLY A 104 3.45 -5.72 9.86
N ALA A 105 4.68 -5.67 9.35
CA ALA A 105 4.99 -4.83 8.20
C ALA A 105 4.19 -5.24 6.95
N ASP A 106 3.52 -4.29 6.31
CA ASP A 106 2.78 -4.52 5.06
C ASP A 106 3.62 -4.17 3.84
N ALA A 107 4.54 -3.22 4.01
CA ALA A 107 5.35 -2.67 2.94
C ALA A 107 6.82 -2.50 3.33
N PHE A 108 7.67 -2.31 2.33
CA PHE A 108 9.09 -1.98 2.49
C PHE A 108 9.47 -0.74 1.68
N ALA A 109 10.18 0.19 2.32
CA ALA A 109 10.94 1.20 1.61
C ALA A 109 12.19 0.56 1.02
N SER A 110 12.27 0.54 -0.31
CA SER A 110 13.17 -0.33 -1.06
C SER A 110 14.14 0.50 -1.93
N PRO A 111 15.30 0.91 -1.38
CA PRO A 111 16.41 1.36 -2.20
C PRO A 111 16.98 0.21 -3.05
N PRO A 112 17.86 0.49 -4.04
CA PRO A 112 18.47 -0.57 -4.84
C PRO A 112 19.24 -1.57 -3.96
N ASN A 113 19.33 -2.84 -4.37
CA ASN A 113 20.06 -3.89 -3.65
C ASN A 113 19.48 -4.30 -2.28
N MET A 114 18.28 -3.83 -1.93
CA MET A 114 17.55 -4.18 -0.71
C MET A 114 17.30 -5.70 -0.62
N PHE A 115 16.85 -6.30 -1.72
CA PHE A 115 16.51 -7.73 -1.81
C PHE A 115 17.44 -8.47 -2.76
N CYS A 116 17.75 -9.73 -2.45
CA CYS A 116 18.19 -10.71 -3.45
C CYS A 116 17.00 -11.53 -3.96
N GLU A 117 17.16 -12.29 -5.04
CA GLU A 117 16.07 -13.02 -5.70
C GLU A 117 15.28 -13.89 -4.72
N ARG A 118 15.97 -14.64 -3.85
CA ARG A 118 15.32 -15.48 -2.84
C ARG A 118 14.49 -14.66 -1.85
N SER A 119 15.04 -13.56 -1.33
CA SER A 119 14.30 -12.70 -0.39
C SER A 119 13.15 -11.95 -1.07
N TYR A 120 13.31 -11.60 -2.34
CA TYR A 120 12.27 -10.96 -3.13
C TYR A 120 11.11 -11.92 -3.41
N ALA A 121 11.40 -13.16 -3.82
CA ALA A 121 10.38 -14.19 -4.02
C ALA A 121 9.54 -14.41 -2.75
N GLN A 122 10.20 -14.47 -1.59
CA GLN A 122 9.53 -14.55 -0.29
C GLN A 122 8.66 -13.31 -0.01
N ALA A 123 9.13 -12.11 -0.34
CA ALA A 123 8.37 -10.88 -0.12
C ALA A 123 7.09 -10.85 -0.98
N VAL A 124 7.19 -11.28 -2.24
CA VAL A 124 6.05 -11.39 -3.16
C VAL A 124 5.04 -12.45 -2.68
N GLU A 125 5.51 -13.62 -2.26
CA GLU A 125 4.65 -14.66 -1.67
C GLU A 125 3.89 -14.15 -0.44
N GLN A 126 4.56 -13.32 0.37
CA GLN A 126 3.99 -12.68 1.56
C GLN A 126 3.24 -11.37 1.26
N GLN A 127 2.97 -11.09 -0.02
CA GLN A 127 2.22 -9.93 -0.50
C GLN A 127 2.74 -8.59 0.05
N VAL A 128 4.06 -8.47 0.18
CA VAL A 128 4.71 -7.22 0.59
C VAL A 128 4.61 -6.19 -0.53
N LYS A 129 4.19 -4.97 -0.18
CA LYS A 129 4.26 -3.82 -1.09
C LYS A 129 5.65 -3.17 -1.03
N PHE A 130 6.07 -2.56 -2.12
CA PHE A 130 7.37 -1.90 -2.24
C PHE A 130 7.19 -0.41 -2.54
N TYR A 131 7.77 0.44 -1.70
CA TYR A 131 7.99 1.85 -2.00
C TYR A 131 9.38 2.00 -2.58
N LEU A 132 9.48 2.10 -3.90
CA LEU A 132 10.76 2.16 -4.60
C LEU A 132 11.46 3.48 -4.29
N LEU A 133 12.74 3.39 -3.96
CA LEU A 133 13.63 4.53 -3.82
C LEU A 133 14.74 4.36 -4.85
N GLU A 134 14.95 5.36 -5.70
CA GLU A 134 16.01 5.31 -6.72
C GLU A 134 17.41 5.29 -6.10
N GLN A 135 17.53 5.88 -4.91
CA GLN A 135 18.76 5.98 -4.13
C GLN A 135 18.43 6.05 -2.64
N PRO A 136 19.42 5.81 -1.76
CA PRO A 136 19.27 6.10 -0.35
C PRO A 136 18.87 7.56 -0.11
N ILE A 137 17.90 7.77 0.77
CA ILE A 137 17.42 9.11 1.16
C ILE A 137 17.27 9.20 2.68
N PRO A 138 17.37 10.40 3.28
CA PRO A 138 17.07 10.58 4.70
C PRO A 138 15.64 10.13 5.03
N PHE A 139 15.45 9.51 6.20
CA PHE A 139 14.12 9.08 6.64
C PHE A 139 13.10 10.24 6.65
N ARG A 140 13.53 11.44 7.05
CA ARG A 140 12.67 12.63 7.03
C ARG A 140 12.20 13.00 5.62
N GLU A 141 13.05 12.80 4.62
CA GLU A 141 12.69 13.00 3.21
C GLU A 141 11.70 11.92 2.76
N PHE A 142 11.96 10.65 3.09
CA PHE A 142 11.03 9.54 2.84
C PHE A 142 9.64 9.85 3.40
N GLU A 143 9.57 10.20 4.68
CA GLU A 143 8.32 10.52 5.38
C GLU A 143 7.59 11.67 4.68
N LYS A 144 8.30 12.76 4.36
CA LYS A 144 7.72 13.89 3.65
C LYS A 144 7.16 13.49 2.29
N ARG A 145 7.88 12.67 1.52
CA ARG A 145 7.44 12.21 0.19
C ARG A 145 6.23 11.28 0.30
N TRP A 146 6.24 10.36 1.26
CA TRP A 146 5.11 9.47 1.54
C TRP A 146 3.85 10.28 1.88
N ARG A 147 3.97 11.22 2.83
CA ARG A 147 2.84 12.06 3.30
C ARG A 147 2.23 12.92 2.21
N ASN A 148 3.06 13.34 1.25
CA ASN A 148 2.62 14.16 0.12
C ASN A 148 2.12 13.32 -1.07
N GLY A 149 2.02 11.98 -0.94
CA GLY A 149 1.60 11.09 -2.02
C GLY A 149 2.60 11.01 -3.19
N LEU A 150 3.86 11.40 -2.97
CA LEU A 150 4.91 11.40 -3.99
C LEU A 150 5.60 10.05 -4.14
N LEU A 151 5.29 9.09 -3.27
CA LEU A 151 5.77 7.71 -3.36
C LEU A 151 4.60 6.80 -3.73
N SER A 152 4.71 6.13 -4.87
CA SER A 152 3.78 5.08 -5.26
C SER A 152 4.29 3.73 -4.78
N SER A 153 3.38 2.92 -4.23
CA SER A 153 3.68 1.54 -3.91
C SER A 153 3.56 0.65 -5.15
N SER A 154 4.33 -0.42 -5.19
CA SER A 154 4.30 -1.44 -6.24
C SER A 154 4.24 -2.83 -5.61
N ASP A 155 3.64 -3.79 -6.32
CA ASP A 155 3.68 -5.21 -5.97
C ASP A 155 4.98 -5.89 -6.40
N ARG A 156 5.82 -5.21 -7.18
CA ARG A 156 7.02 -5.77 -7.78
C ARG A 156 8.17 -4.78 -7.78
N LEU A 157 9.38 -5.31 -7.67
CA LEU A 157 10.62 -4.57 -7.89
C LEU A 157 11.12 -4.78 -9.34
N PRO A 158 11.72 -3.76 -9.97
CA PRO A 158 12.48 -3.90 -11.20
C PRO A 158 13.65 -4.87 -11.01
N ALA A 159 14.01 -5.61 -12.07
CA ALA A 159 15.05 -6.63 -12.00
C ALA A 159 16.42 -6.04 -11.60
N GLU A 160 16.73 -4.84 -12.07
CA GLU A 160 17.95 -4.10 -11.77
C GLU A 160 18.10 -3.70 -10.29
N MET A 161 17.01 -3.70 -9.51
CA MET A 161 17.05 -3.43 -8.06
C MET A 161 17.27 -4.69 -7.21
N ILE A 162 17.24 -5.88 -7.84
CA ILE A 162 17.36 -7.18 -7.17
C ILE A 162 18.78 -7.71 -7.33
N VAL A 163 19.41 -8.09 -6.22
CA VAL A 163 20.75 -8.69 -6.23
C VAL A 163 20.66 -10.17 -6.64
N ALA A 164 21.49 -10.58 -7.58
CA ALA A 164 21.65 -12.01 -7.93
C ALA A 164 22.15 -12.81 -6.72
N SER A 165 21.58 -14.00 -6.52
CA SER A 165 21.83 -14.84 -5.34
C SER A 165 23.13 -15.65 -5.43
#